data_AF-A0A4V4ISR4-F1
#
_entry.id   AF-A0A4V4ISR4-F1
#
_cell.length_a   1.000
_cell.length_b   1.000
_cell.length_c   1.000
_cell.angle_alpha   90.00
_cell.angle_beta   90.00
_cell.angle_gamma   90.00
#
_symmetry.space_group_name_H-M   'P 1'
#
loop_
_entity.id
_entity.type
_entity.pdbx_description
1 polymer ?
#
loop_
_entity_poly.entity_id
_entity_poly.type
_entity_poly.pdbx_seq_one_letter_code
_entity_poly.pdbx_strand_id
1 'polypeptide(L)'
;MAERLLNEAAALEFIAKNTTIPVPKVLACFEDDGAVYLITELIDARRMDDLTCSDRIIIEEELEGYAHQLHTLRSRNLGGCSGLVIPPYRVWDKTPRDEWKLHPSEVEEYVFCHHDLSQANVLVCHDELKIKAVIDWEYSGFWPERFERAFYKRVGASVALEGEADDVDEMLKFMNEKLVR
;
A
#
# COMPACT_ATOMS: atom_id res chain seq x y z
N MET A 1 -6.80 13.88 -5.29
CA MET A 1 -7.54 12.98 -4.35
C MET A 1 -8.21 11.85 -5.11
N ALA A 2 -8.89 12.13 -6.22
CA ALA A 2 -9.52 11.11 -7.08
C ALA A 2 -8.53 10.05 -7.62
N GLU A 3 -7.30 10.46 -7.89
CA GLU A 3 -6.23 9.61 -8.43
C GLU A 3 -5.92 8.42 -7.51
N ARG A 4 -6.03 8.62 -6.19
CA ARG A 4 -5.75 7.57 -5.21
C ARG A 4 -6.78 6.45 -5.26
N LEU A 5 -8.06 6.78 -5.44
CA LEU A 5 -9.13 5.78 -5.62
C LEU A 5 -9.01 5.03 -6.95
N LEU A 6 -8.61 5.71 -8.03
CA LEU A 6 -8.31 5.05 -9.30
C LEU A 6 -7.12 4.07 -9.14
N ASN A 7 -6.11 4.47 -8.37
CA ASN A 7 -4.99 3.61 -8.07
C ASN A 7 -5.36 2.42 -7.18
N GLU A 8 -6.20 2.63 -6.17
CA GLU A 8 -6.71 1.57 -5.31
C GLU A 8 -7.47 0.53 -6.15
N ALA A 9 -8.40 0.95 -7.01
CA ALA A 9 -9.14 0.03 -7.88
C ALA A 9 -8.20 -0.81 -8.76
N ALA A 10 -7.21 -0.17 -9.40
CA ALA A 10 -6.23 -0.86 -10.22
C ALA A 10 -5.32 -1.79 -9.41
N ALA A 11 -4.95 -1.40 -8.19
CA ALA A 11 -4.13 -2.20 -7.30
C ALA A 11 -4.89 -3.44 -6.81
N LEU A 12 -6.16 -3.31 -6.42
CA LEU A 12 -7.00 -4.44 -6.00
C LEU A 12 -7.09 -5.51 -7.10
N GLU A 13 -7.33 -5.11 -8.35
CA GLU A 13 -7.35 -6.05 -9.49
C GLU A 13 -5.97 -6.69 -9.72
N PHE A 14 -4.90 -5.89 -9.64
CA PHE A 14 -3.53 -6.37 -9.85
C PHE A 14 -3.11 -7.38 -8.76
N ILE A 15 -3.37 -7.09 -7.50
CA ILE A 15 -3.01 -7.95 -6.37
C ILE A 15 -3.80 -9.26 -6.39
N ALA A 16 -5.12 -9.19 -6.64
CA ALA A 16 -5.98 -10.37 -6.75
C ALA A 16 -5.52 -11.32 -7.88
N LYS A 17 -4.96 -10.77 -8.96
CA LYS A 17 -4.49 -11.55 -10.11
C LYS A 17 -3.10 -12.16 -9.91
N ASN A 18 -2.21 -11.48 -9.18
CA ASN A 18 -0.79 -11.83 -9.16
C ASN A 18 -0.29 -12.41 -7.83
N THR A 19 -1.14 -12.44 -6.79
CA THR A 19 -0.76 -12.93 -5.46
C THR A 19 -1.85 -13.81 -4.87
N THR A 20 -1.57 -14.41 -3.71
CA THR A 20 -2.59 -15.06 -2.88
C THR A 20 -3.18 -14.14 -1.82
N ILE A 21 -2.80 -12.86 -1.82
CA ILE A 21 -3.24 -11.90 -0.81
C ILE A 21 -4.74 -11.69 -0.99
N PRO A 22 -5.56 -11.95 0.03
CA PRO A 22 -6.99 -11.70 -0.09
C PRO A 22 -7.22 -10.18 -0.10
N VAL A 23 -7.95 -9.70 -1.10
CA VAL A 23 -8.32 -8.29 -1.25
C VAL A 23 -9.79 -8.19 -1.65
N PRO A 24 -10.50 -7.10 -1.30
CA PRO A 24 -11.88 -6.91 -1.72
C PRO A 24 -12.01 -6.89 -3.24
N LYS A 25 -13.05 -7.53 -3.79
CA LYS A 25 -13.34 -7.42 -5.23
C LYS A 25 -13.84 -6.02 -5.55
N VAL A 26 -13.36 -5.46 -6.65
CA VAL A 26 -13.91 -4.23 -7.23
C VAL A 26 -15.24 -4.58 -7.91
N LEU A 27 -16.33 -3.95 -7.46
CA LEU A 27 -17.67 -4.09 -8.03
C LEU A 27 -17.95 -2.98 -9.06
N ALA A 28 -17.47 -1.78 -8.79
CA ALA A 28 -17.53 -0.65 -9.71
C ALA A 28 -16.45 0.39 -9.38
N CYS A 29 -15.92 1.04 -10.40
CA CYS A 29 -15.08 2.23 -10.27
C CYS A 29 -15.46 3.20 -11.41
N PHE A 30 -16.00 4.36 -11.07
CA PHE A 30 -16.47 5.35 -12.05
C PHE A 30 -16.38 6.78 -11.50
N GLU A 31 -16.40 7.74 -12.42
CA GLU A 31 -16.47 9.16 -12.10
C GLU A 31 -17.91 9.67 -12.31
N ASP A 32 -18.40 10.47 -11.37
CA ASP A 32 -19.69 11.16 -11.46
C ASP A 32 -19.55 12.54 -10.80
N ASP A 33 -19.98 13.61 -11.48
CA ASP A 33 -19.87 15.01 -11.05
C ASP A 33 -18.47 15.42 -10.49
N GLY A 34 -17.39 14.92 -11.09
CA GLY A 34 -16.02 15.23 -10.70
C GLY A 34 -15.53 14.53 -9.43
N ALA A 35 -16.30 13.57 -8.91
CA ALA A 35 -15.92 12.67 -7.83
C ALA A 35 -15.73 11.24 -8.36
N VAL A 36 -14.72 10.54 -7.83
CA VAL A 36 -14.50 9.11 -8.12
C VAL A 36 -15.17 8.28 -7.04
N TYR A 37 -15.95 7.30 -7.48
CA TYR A 37 -16.63 6.33 -6.64
C TYR A 37 -15.99 4.96 -6.85
N LEU A 38 -15.47 4.39 -5.77
CA LEU A 38 -15.01 3.00 -5.72
C LEU A 38 -15.97 2.19 -4.85
N ILE A 39 -16.57 1.16 -5.44
CA ILE A 39 -17.46 0.22 -4.76
C ILE A 39 -16.79 -1.14 -4.74
N THR A 40 -16.61 -1.71 -3.55
CA THR A 40 -15.96 -3.00 -3.33
C THR A 40 -16.85 -3.99 -2.58
N GLU A 41 -16.46 -5.25 -2.62
CA GLU A 41 -17.03 -6.31 -1.78
C GLU A 41 -16.89 -5.95 -0.29
N LEU A 42 -17.98 -6.08 0.46
CA LEU A 42 -17.95 -5.97 1.92
C LEU A 42 -17.35 -7.24 2.53
N ILE A 43 -16.30 -7.10 3.33
CA ILE A 43 -15.64 -8.21 4.00
C ILE A 43 -16.16 -8.31 5.43
N ASP A 44 -16.78 -9.46 5.76
CA ASP A 44 -17.23 -9.77 7.13
C ASP A 44 -16.05 -10.23 7.99
N ALA A 45 -15.34 -9.25 8.56
CA ALA A 45 -14.17 -9.44 9.40
C ALA A 45 -13.93 -8.20 10.27
N ARG A 46 -13.05 -8.34 11.28
CA ARG A 46 -12.66 -7.26 12.19
C ARG A 46 -11.20 -6.89 11.99
N ARG A 47 -10.82 -5.68 12.36
CA ARG A 47 -9.44 -5.20 12.17
C ARG A 47 -8.46 -6.00 13.03
N MET A 48 -7.20 -6.06 12.60
CA MET A 48 -6.13 -6.71 13.35
C MET A 48 -5.79 -5.95 14.65
N ASP A 49 -5.98 -4.63 14.69
CA ASP A 49 -5.71 -3.82 15.89
C ASP A 49 -6.63 -4.14 17.08
N ASP A 50 -7.81 -4.71 16.81
CA ASP A 50 -8.74 -5.23 17.83
C ASP A 50 -8.29 -6.56 18.46
N LEU A 51 -7.29 -7.25 17.91
CA LEU A 51 -6.79 -8.52 18.44
C LEU A 51 -5.93 -8.32 19.69
N THR A 52 -5.79 -9.38 20.48
CA THR A 52 -4.81 -9.43 21.57
C THR A 52 -3.38 -9.50 21.01
N CYS A 53 -2.38 -9.12 21.81
CA CYS A 53 -0.98 -9.19 21.37
C CYS A 53 -0.54 -10.61 20.98
N SER A 54 -1.03 -11.66 21.66
CA SER A 54 -0.70 -13.05 21.33
C SER A 54 -1.28 -13.49 20.00
N ASP A 55 -2.51 -13.08 19.69
CA ASP A 55 -3.17 -13.46 18.44
C ASP A 55 -2.56 -12.72 17.24
N ARG A 56 -2.10 -11.48 17.45
CA ARG A 56 -1.42 -10.70 16.40
C ARG A 56 -0.18 -11.39 15.87
N ILE A 57 0.60 -12.07 16.72
CA ILE A 57 1.82 -12.78 16.29
C ILE A 57 1.51 -13.81 15.19
N ILE A 58 0.37 -14.50 15.28
CA ILE A 58 -0.06 -15.48 14.28
C ILE A 58 -0.38 -14.78 12.95
N ILE A 59 -1.03 -13.62 13.00
CA ILE A 59 -1.36 -12.80 11.83
C ILE A 59 -0.10 -12.17 11.22
N GLU A 60 0.86 -11.76 12.04
CA GLU A 60 2.14 -11.19 11.59
C GLU A 60 2.94 -12.18 10.73
N GLU A 61 2.97 -13.47 11.09
CA GLU A 61 3.64 -14.51 10.29
C GLU A 61 3.01 -14.65 8.89
N GLU A 62 1.66 -14.58 8.81
CA GLU A 62 0.96 -14.60 7.52
C GLU A 62 1.25 -13.34 6.69
N LEU A 63 1.27 -12.16 7.34
CA LEU A 63 1.60 -10.88 6.69
C LEU A 63 3.04 -10.82 6.18
N GLU A 64 4.00 -11.44 6.88
CA GLU A 64 5.38 -11.56 6.39
C GLU A 64 5.43 -12.36 5.07
N GLY A 65 4.63 -13.43 4.97
CA GLY A 65 4.45 -14.17 3.72
C GLY A 65 3.86 -13.31 2.60
N TYR A 66 2.88 -12.46 2.91
CA TYR A 66 2.29 -11.53 1.93
C TYR A 66 3.27 -10.42 1.51
N ALA A 67 4.02 -9.83 2.44
CA ALA A 67 5.07 -8.86 2.10
C ALA A 67 6.13 -9.49 1.18
N HIS A 68 6.51 -10.74 1.42
CA HIS A 68 7.42 -11.46 0.53
C HIS A 68 6.82 -11.62 -0.88
N GLN A 69 5.54 -12.00 -1.00
CA GLN A 69 4.86 -12.10 -2.29
C GLN A 69 4.85 -10.76 -3.03
N LEU A 70 4.54 -9.64 -2.36
CA LEU A 70 4.60 -8.31 -2.95
C LEU A 70 6.01 -7.99 -3.48
N HIS A 71 7.05 -8.36 -2.73
CA HIS A 71 8.44 -8.14 -3.12
C HIS A 71 8.93 -9.04 -4.27
N THR A 72 8.16 -10.07 -4.64
CA THR A 72 8.43 -10.84 -5.87
C THR A 72 7.93 -10.16 -7.14
N LEU A 73 6.96 -9.24 -7.03
CA LEU A 73 6.46 -8.47 -8.16
C LEU A 73 7.45 -7.35 -8.46
N ARG A 74 8.08 -7.41 -9.64
CA ARG A 74 9.15 -6.48 -10.04
C ARG A 74 8.73 -5.58 -11.20
N SER A 75 9.28 -4.38 -11.24
CA SER A 75 9.07 -3.42 -12.33
C SER A 75 10.25 -2.50 -12.52
N ARG A 76 10.43 -1.99 -13.75
CA ARG A 76 11.31 -0.86 -14.06
C ARG A 76 10.68 0.50 -13.77
N ASN A 77 9.36 0.56 -13.78
CA ASN A 77 8.60 1.81 -13.66
C ASN A 77 8.25 2.04 -12.18
N LEU A 78 8.36 3.30 -11.75
CA LEU A 78 7.86 3.75 -10.45
C LEU A 78 6.38 4.08 -10.54
N GLY A 79 5.68 3.98 -9.40
CA GLY A 79 4.29 4.40 -9.27
C GLY A 79 3.31 3.24 -9.23
N GLY A 80 2.03 3.60 -9.11
CA GLY A 80 0.94 2.67 -8.89
C GLY A 80 0.41 2.01 -10.16
N CYS A 81 -0.52 1.07 -9.98
CA CYS A 81 -1.13 0.31 -11.08
C CYS A 81 -1.95 1.18 -12.04
N SER A 82 -2.38 2.37 -11.61
CA SER A 82 -3.02 3.38 -12.47
C SER A 82 -2.05 4.06 -13.46
N GLY A 83 -0.74 3.84 -13.32
CA GLY A 83 0.31 4.55 -14.05
C GLY A 83 0.68 5.91 -13.45
N LEU A 84 -0.02 6.34 -12.39
CA LEU A 84 0.29 7.56 -11.65
C LEU A 84 1.27 7.29 -10.51
N VAL A 85 2.15 8.23 -10.25
CA VAL A 85 3.00 8.22 -9.05
C VAL A 85 2.25 8.95 -7.94
N ILE A 86 1.75 8.20 -6.98
CA ILE A 86 1.09 8.72 -5.79
C ILE A 86 2.04 8.51 -4.61
N PRO A 87 2.65 9.58 -4.07
CA PRO A 87 3.46 9.47 -2.86
C PRO A 87 2.61 9.00 -1.68
N PRO A 88 3.16 8.16 -0.78
CA PRO A 88 2.49 7.82 0.48
C PRO A 88 2.10 9.07 1.27
N TYR A 89 1.02 9.02 2.05
CA TYR A 89 0.52 10.19 2.77
C TYR A 89 1.59 10.88 3.64
N ARG A 90 2.48 10.09 4.27
CA ARG A 90 3.59 10.58 5.11
C ARG A 90 4.57 11.51 4.37
N VAL A 91 4.65 11.36 3.05
CA VAL A 91 5.46 12.20 2.15
C VAL A 91 4.66 13.36 1.57
N TRP A 92 3.36 13.18 1.36
CA TRP A 92 2.47 14.16 0.75
C TRP A 92 2.52 15.52 1.45
N ASP A 93 2.51 15.54 2.79
CA ASP A 93 2.52 16.78 3.59
C ASP A 93 3.81 17.61 3.48
N LYS A 94 4.87 17.03 2.89
CA LYS A 94 6.19 17.64 2.80
C LYS A 94 6.53 18.17 1.41
N THR A 95 5.61 18.03 0.44
CA THR A 95 5.81 18.50 -0.93
C THR A 95 4.63 19.34 -1.41
N PRO A 96 4.87 20.50 -2.05
CA PRO A 96 3.81 21.27 -2.68
C PRO A 96 3.47 20.75 -4.10
N ARG A 97 4.07 19.65 -4.54
CA ARG A 97 3.93 19.12 -5.90
C ARG A 97 2.77 18.13 -5.99
N ASP A 98 1.81 18.47 -6.85
CA ASP A 98 0.62 17.64 -7.10
C ASP A 98 0.87 16.48 -8.09
N GLU A 99 1.79 16.63 -9.04
CA GLU A 99 2.05 15.62 -10.09
C GLU A 99 3.53 15.22 -10.15
N TRP A 100 3.78 13.91 -10.20
CA TRP A 100 5.11 13.30 -10.25
C TRP A 100 5.30 12.49 -11.52
N LYS A 101 6.23 12.92 -12.37
CA LYS A 101 6.71 12.17 -13.54
C LYS A 101 8.12 11.73 -13.27
N LEU A 102 8.31 10.45 -13.02
CA LEU A 102 9.60 9.89 -12.61
C LEU A 102 10.20 9.05 -13.75
N HIS A 103 11.50 9.19 -13.98
CA HIS A 103 12.24 8.36 -14.90
C HIS A 103 12.25 6.90 -14.43
N PRO A 104 11.97 5.94 -15.33
CA PRO A 104 12.07 4.52 -14.99
C PRO A 104 13.53 4.11 -14.77
N SER A 105 13.73 2.95 -14.16
CA SER A 105 15.02 2.30 -14.07
C SER A 105 15.40 1.59 -15.38
N GLU A 106 16.69 1.33 -15.54
CA GLU A 106 17.21 0.46 -16.61
C GLU A 106 16.89 -1.02 -16.34
N VAL A 107 16.73 -1.39 -15.06
CA VAL A 107 16.50 -2.77 -14.60
C VAL A 107 15.26 -2.87 -13.72
N GLU A 108 14.72 -4.08 -13.54
CA GLU A 108 13.53 -4.34 -12.70
C GLU A 108 13.87 -4.34 -11.20
N GLU A 109 14.35 -3.21 -10.69
CA GLU A 109 14.78 -3.07 -9.29
C GLU A 109 13.66 -2.72 -8.31
N TYR A 110 12.51 -2.24 -8.80
CA TYR A 110 11.40 -1.83 -7.94
C TYR A 110 10.50 -3.00 -7.61
N VAL A 111 10.08 -3.07 -6.34
CA VAL A 111 9.13 -4.06 -5.81
C VAL A 111 7.77 -3.44 -5.60
N PHE A 112 6.72 -4.26 -5.55
CA PHE A 112 5.42 -3.76 -5.14
C PHE A 112 5.41 -3.47 -3.63
N CYS A 113 5.00 -2.27 -3.27
CA CYS A 113 4.90 -1.74 -1.92
C CYS A 113 3.45 -1.35 -1.64
N HIS A 114 2.95 -1.63 -0.45
CA HIS A 114 1.64 -1.18 0.01
C HIS A 114 1.71 0.26 0.55
N HIS A 115 2.82 0.61 1.19
CA HIS A 115 3.06 1.90 1.88
C HIS A 115 2.19 2.23 3.11
N ASP A 116 1.16 1.44 3.39
CA ASP A 116 0.28 1.58 4.56
C ASP A 116 -0.20 0.20 5.07
N LEU A 117 0.71 -0.79 5.11
CA LEU A 117 0.40 -2.11 5.64
C LEU A 117 0.41 -2.09 7.18
N SER A 118 -0.60 -1.43 7.77
CA SER A 118 -0.81 -1.30 9.21
C SER A 118 -1.85 -2.28 9.74
N GLN A 119 -1.93 -2.45 11.07
CA GLN A 119 -2.95 -3.30 11.71
C GLN A 119 -4.39 -2.82 11.42
N ALA A 120 -4.55 -1.54 11.08
CA ALA A 120 -5.82 -0.94 10.68
C ALA A 120 -6.36 -1.46 9.34
N ASN A 121 -5.44 -1.86 8.46
CA ASN A 121 -5.70 -2.20 7.06
C ASN A 121 -5.68 -3.71 6.81
N VAL A 122 -5.68 -4.50 7.90
CA VAL A 122 -5.74 -5.97 7.86
C VAL A 122 -7.03 -6.42 8.54
N LEU A 123 -7.90 -7.05 7.76
CA LEU A 123 -9.18 -7.59 8.22
C LEU A 123 -9.03 -9.09 8.50
N VAL A 124 -9.38 -9.49 9.72
CA VAL A 124 -9.17 -10.83 10.28
C VAL A 124 -10.49 -11.41 10.76
N CYS A 125 -10.73 -12.69 10.47
CA CYS A 125 -11.72 -13.47 11.21
C CYS A 125 -11.10 -13.88 12.54
N HIS A 126 -11.50 -13.25 13.63
CA HIS A 126 -10.89 -13.42 14.95
C HIS A 126 -11.06 -14.84 15.52
N ASP A 127 -12.15 -15.54 15.18
CA ASP A 127 -12.38 -16.91 15.67
C ASP A 127 -11.45 -17.93 14.98
N GLU A 128 -11.11 -17.67 13.71
CA GLU A 128 -10.22 -18.52 12.90
C GLU A 128 -8.77 -18.06 12.93
N LEU A 129 -8.50 -16.85 13.43
CA LEU A 129 -7.23 -16.12 13.31
C LEU A 129 -6.67 -16.17 11.89
N LYS A 130 -7.54 -15.84 10.92
CA LYS A 130 -7.23 -15.87 9.50
C LYS A 130 -7.48 -14.52 8.84
N ILE A 131 -6.51 -14.04 8.05
CA ILE A 131 -6.67 -12.83 7.25
C ILE A 131 -7.75 -13.08 6.18
N LYS A 132 -8.77 -12.23 6.17
CA LYS A 132 -9.87 -12.25 5.19
C LYS A 132 -9.70 -11.18 4.12
N ALA A 133 -9.01 -10.09 4.41
CA ALA A 133 -8.61 -9.10 3.41
C ALA A 133 -7.49 -8.18 3.91
N VAL A 134 -6.67 -7.69 2.98
CA VAL A 134 -5.85 -6.48 3.15
C VAL A 134 -6.49 -5.37 2.32
N ILE A 135 -6.67 -4.19 2.90
CA ILE A 135 -7.41 -3.05 2.31
C ILE A 135 -6.54 -1.80 2.23
N ASP A 136 -7.07 -0.71 1.66
CA ASP A 136 -6.42 0.61 1.63
C ASP A 136 -5.14 0.65 0.77
N TRP A 137 -5.26 0.17 -0.47
CA TRP A 137 -4.16 0.07 -1.43
C TRP A 137 -3.91 1.37 -2.22
N GLU A 138 -4.50 2.49 -1.80
CA GLU A 138 -4.56 3.73 -2.58
C GLU A 138 -3.17 4.34 -2.86
N TYR A 139 -2.21 4.09 -1.98
CA TYR A 139 -0.81 4.51 -2.09
C TYR A 139 0.13 3.46 -2.69
N SER A 140 -0.39 2.27 -3.01
CA SER A 140 0.45 1.15 -3.43
C SER A 140 1.02 1.32 -4.84
N GLY A 141 2.16 0.67 -5.08
CA GLY A 141 2.83 0.71 -6.37
C GLY A 141 4.25 0.17 -6.33
N PHE A 142 4.99 0.36 -7.41
CA PHE A 142 6.38 -0.10 -7.52
C PHE A 142 7.37 0.94 -7.01
N TRP A 143 8.18 0.55 -6.01
CA TRP A 143 9.15 1.40 -5.33
C TRP A 143 10.39 0.59 -4.90
N PRO A 144 11.50 1.25 -4.52
CA PRO A 144 12.58 0.56 -3.82
C PRO A 144 12.10 -0.11 -2.54
N GLU A 145 12.50 -1.37 -2.32
CA GLU A 145 12.07 -2.20 -1.18
C GLU A 145 12.24 -1.54 0.19
N ARG A 146 13.28 -0.72 0.36
CA ARG A 146 13.56 0.00 1.62
C ARG A 146 12.46 0.97 2.06
N PHE A 147 11.52 1.31 1.18
CA PHE A 147 10.39 2.18 1.48
C PHE A 147 9.11 1.43 1.91
N GLU A 148 9.09 0.10 1.83
CA GLU A 148 8.04 -0.69 2.46
C GLU A 148 8.34 -0.83 3.95
N ARG A 149 7.42 -0.32 4.78
CA ARG A 149 7.54 -0.36 6.24
C ARG A 149 6.57 -1.39 6.79
N ALA A 150 7.07 -2.27 7.66
CA ALA A 150 6.26 -3.29 8.32
C ALA A 150 5.42 -2.70 9.48
N PHE A 151 4.54 -1.74 9.18
CA PHE A 151 3.74 -1.04 10.19
C PHE A 151 2.83 -1.98 10.98
N TYR A 152 2.42 -3.12 10.39
CA TYR A 152 1.66 -4.16 11.07
C TYR A 152 2.34 -4.76 12.30
N LYS A 153 3.67 -4.62 12.45
CA LYS A 153 4.44 -5.10 13.62
C LYS A 153 4.27 -4.23 14.88
N ARG A 154 3.59 -3.09 14.77
CA ARG A 154 3.31 -2.23 15.93
C ARG A 154 1.96 -1.54 15.85
N VAL A 155 1.49 -1.08 17.01
CA VAL A 155 0.29 -0.24 17.10
C VAL A 155 0.64 1.20 16.74
N GLY A 156 -0.25 1.88 16.03
CA GLY A 156 -0.15 3.30 15.72
C GLY A 156 -0.22 3.59 14.22
N ALA A 157 0.00 4.86 13.88
CA ALA A 157 -0.07 5.33 12.50
C ALA A 157 1.10 4.84 11.65
N SER A 158 0.88 4.81 10.33
CA SER A 158 1.88 4.48 9.29
C SER A 158 2.85 5.61 8.96
N VAL A 159 3.40 6.22 10.02
CA VAL A 159 4.50 7.20 10.02
C VAL A 159 5.57 6.75 11.00
N ALA A 160 6.79 7.27 10.88
CA ALA A 160 7.80 7.04 11.91
C ALA A 160 7.34 7.58 13.27
N LEU A 161 7.48 6.76 14.31
CA LEU A 161 7.25 7.16 15.70
C LEU A 161 8.56 7.60 16.36
N GLU A 162 8.48 8.16 17.57
CA GLU A 162 9.66 8.61 18.32
C GLU A 162 10.68 7.47 18.48
N GLY A 163 11.92 7.72 18.04
CA GLY A 163 13.01 6.75 18.09
C GLY A 163 13.09 5.81 16.88
N GLU A 164 12.14 5.87 15.94
CA GLU A 164 12.19 5.11 14.68
C GLU A 164 12.91 5.90 13.59
N ALA A 165 13.51 5.19 12.62
CA ALA A 165 14.05 5.82 11.43
C ALA A 165 12.90 6.36 10.56
N ASP A 166 12.96 7.64 10.22
CA ASP A 166 12.00 8.30 9.31
C ASP A 166 12.54 8.28 7.87
N ASP A 167 11.74 7.73 6.94
CA ASP A 167 12.10 7.56 5.53
C ASP A 167 11.61 8.72 4.65
N VAL A 168 10.89 9.70 5.19
CA VAL A 168 10.21 10.75 4.42
C VAL A 168 11.19 11.62 3.62
N ASP A 169 12.24 12.13 4.26
CA ASP A 169 13.23 12.98 3.59
C ASP A 169 14.04 12.20 2.54
N GLU A 170 14.33 10.93 2.83
CA GLU A 170 15.03 10.04 1.89
C GLU A 170 14.16 9.77 0.65
N MET A 171 12.88 9.45 0.86
CA MET A 171 11.94 9.21 -0.22
C MET A 171 11.75 10.46 -1.08
N LEU A 172 11.57 11.63 -0.47
CA LEU A 172 11.49 12.89 -1.22
C LEU A 172 12.74 13.17 -2.03
N LYS A 173 13.91 12.96 -1.45
CA LYS A 173 15.18 13.13 -2.17
C LYS A 173 15.24 12.18 -3.37
N PHE A 174 14.93 10.90 -3.17
CA PHE A 174 14.89 9.90 -4.24
C PHE A 174 13.92 10.29 -5.37
N MET A 175 12.70 10.72 -5.03
CA MET A 175 11.71 11.15 -6.01
C MET A 175 12.19 12.37 -6.81
N ASN A 176 12.80 13.37 -6.15
CA ASN A 176 13.34 14.55 -6.83
C ASN A 176 14.52 14.21 -7.75
N GLU A 177 15.36 13.24 -7.39
CA GLU A 177 16.46 12.75 -8.24
C GLU A 177 15.95 12.03 -9.50
N LYS A 178 14.78 11.39 -9.41
CA LYS A 178 14.15 10.69 -10.54
C LYS A 178 13.22 11.58 -11.37
N LEU A 179 12.97 12.82 -10.97
CA LEU A 179 12.01 13.70 -11.64
C LEU A 179 12.45 14.00 -13.08
N VAL A 180 11.53 13.78 -14.03
CA VAL A 180 11.73 14.20 -15.42
C VAL A 180 11.73 15.73 -15.46
N ARG A 181 12.82 16.32 -15.97
CA ARG A 181 12.95 17.77 -16.14
C ARG A 181 12.30 18.27 -17.42
#